data_AF-A0A7X9KGW3-F1
#
_entry.id   AF-A0A7X9KGW3-F1
#
_cell.length_a   1.000
_cell.length_b   1.000
_cell.length_c   1.000
_cell.angle_alpha   90.00
_cell.angle_beta   90.00
_cell.angle_gamma   90.00
#
_symmetry.space_group_name_H-M   'P 1'
#
loop_
_entity.id
_entity.type
_entity.pdbx_description
1 polymer ?
#
loop_
_entity_poly.entity_id
_entity_poly.type
_entity_poly.pdbx_seq_one_letter_code
_entity_poly.pdbx_strand_id
1 'polypeptide(L)' 'VGAAHSAVGGGPQESYTAPYGSDLRLMTGIGGVPTLQYGPGEAVQAHGPDEHVPLQQVLTTARTLALLAVDLCGG' A
#
# COMPACT_ATOMS: atom_id res chain seq x y z
N VAL A 1 -9.05 1.04 -1.87
CA VAL A 1 -8.04 1.65 -0.97
C VAL A 1 -8.21 3.16 -0.79
N GLY A 2 -8.39 3.96 -1.85
CA GLY A 2 -8.39 5.43 -1.72
C GLY A 2 -9.46 5.97 -0.77
N ALA A 3 -10.69 5.46 -0.86
CA ALA A 3 -11.76 5.81 0.08
C ALA A 3 -11.40 5.46 1.54
N ALA A 4 -10.93 4.23 1.79
CA ALA A 4 -10.48 3.79 3.11
C ALA A 4 -9.31 4.64 3.65
N HIS A 5 -8.37 5.02 2.78
CA HIS A 5 -7.24 5.87 3.15
C HIS A 5 -7.70 7.26 3.61
N SER A 6 -8.58 7.91 2.84
CA SER A 6 -9.15 9.19 3.21
C SER A 6 -9.98 9.09 4.50
N ALA A 7 -10.74 8.00 4.68
CA ALA A 7 -11.59 7.79 5.86
C ALA A 7 -10.79 7.68 7.17
N VAL A 8 -9.55 7.17 7.12
CA VAL A 8 -8.68 7.08 8.31
C VAL A 8 -7.80 8.32 8.53
N GLY A 9 -8.05 9.40 7.78
CA GLY A 9 -7.34 10.68 7.88
C GLY A 9 -6.07 10.76 7.03
N GLY A 10 -5.91 9.86 6.04
CA GLY A 10 -4.84 9.93 5.07
C GLY A 10 -5.00 11.09 4.08
N GLY A 11 -3.88 11.59 3.56
CA GLY A 11 -3.86 12.66 2.56
C GLY A 11 -4.21 12.18 1.14
N PRO A 12 -4.18 13.08 0.14
CA PRO A 12 -4.31 12.68 -1.26
C PRO A 12 -3.31 11.57 -1.62
N GLN A 13 -3.76 10.62 -2.44
CA GLN A 13 -2.92 9.53 -2.93
C GLN A 13 -2.64 9.71 -4.41
N GLU A 14 -1.39 9.50 -4.80
CA GLU A 14 -0.99 9.43 -6.20
C GLU A 14 -1.00 7.99 -6.69
N SER A 15 -1.28 7.80 -7.98
CA SER A 15 -1.11 6.52 -8.67
C SER A 15 0.05 6.63 -9.63
N TYR A 16 1.04 5.76 -9.47
CA TYR A 16 2.25 5.77 -10.30
C TYR A 16 2.75 4.34 -10.53
N THR A 17 3.68 4.20 -11.48
CA THR A 17 4.37 2.94 -11.75
C THR A 17 5.65 2.84 -10.92
N ALA A 18 6.02 1.63 -10.53
CA ALA A 18 7.25 1.38 -9.78
C ALA A 18 8.42 1.03 -10.73
N PRO A 19 9.61 1.62 -10.58
CA PRO A 19 10.81 1.25 -11.34
C PRO A 19 11.53 0.02 -10.76
N TYR A 20 10.82 -0.82 -10.00
CA TYR A 20 11.34 -2.00 -9.33
C TYR A 20 10.38 -3.19 -9.49
N GLY A 21 10.92 -4.40 -9.37
CA GLY A 21 10.12 -5.61 -9.38
C GLY A 21 9.35 -5.78 -8.07
N SER A 22 8.09 -6.23 -8.18
CA SER A 22 7.32 -6.71 -7.04
C SER A 22 6.46 -7.90 -7.46
N ASP A 23 5.98 -8.65 -6.46
CA ASP A 23 5.11 -9.80 -6.68
C ASP A 23 3.77 -9.42 -7.35
N LEU A 24 3.43 -8.12 -7.40
CA LEU A 24 2.27 -7.61 -8.12
C LEU A 24 2.24 -8.14 -9.56
N ARG A 25 3.39 -8.18 -10.25
CA ARG A 25 3.47 -8.69 -11.64
C ARG A 25 3.11 -10.18 -11.72
N LEU A 26 3.53 -10.98 -10.74
CA LEU A 26 3.26 -12.42 -10.71
C LEU A 26 1.78 -12.69 -10.37
N MET A 27 1.27 -12.00 -9.34
CA MET A 27 -0.10 -12.15 -8.88
C MET A 27 -1.11 -11.74 -9.95
N THR A 28 -0.88 -10.61 -10.64
CA THR A 28 -1.75 -10.13 -11.71
C THR A 28 -1.54 -10.88 -13.02
N GLY A 29 -0.29 -11.00 -13.48
CA GLY A 29 0.04 -11.49 -14.83
C GLY A 29 0.00 -13.00 -14.99
N ILE A 30 0.24 -13.76 -13.91
CA ILE A 30 0.22 -15.24 -13.93
C ILE A 30 -0.95 -15.76 -13.11
N GLY A 31 -1.12 -15.25 -11.90
CA GLY A 31 -2.14 -15.72 -10.97
C GLY A 31 -3.57 -15.29 -11.31
N GLY A 32 -3.75 -14.29 -12.18
CA GLY A 32 -5.06 -13.74 -12.49
C GLY A 32 -5.75 -13.08 -11.28
N VAL A 33 -4.99 -12.76 -10.22
CA VAL A 33 -5.52 -12.17 -8.99
C VAL A 33 -5.45 -10.65 -9.09
N PRO A 34 -6.60 -9.94 -8.98
CA PRO A 34 -6.60 -8.48 -8.90
C PRO A 34 -5.76 -8.03 -7.69
N THR A 35 -4.65 -7.34 -7.97
CA THR A 35 -3.65 -6.98 -6.94
C THR A 35 -3.32 -5.50 -7.03
N LEU A 36 -3.19 -4.87 -5.86
CA LEU A 36 -2.75 -3.48 -5.70
C LEU A 36 -1.50 -3.46 -4.83
N GLN A 37 -0.57 -2.56 -5.13
CA GLN A 37 0.55 -2.24 -4.23
C GLN A 37 0.27 -0.94 -3.49
N TYR A 38 0.31 -1.00 -2.16
CA TYR A 38 0.00 0.11 -1.28
C TYR A 38 0.72 -0.08 0.06
N GLY A 39 1.45 0.93 0.54
CA GLY A 39 2.25 0.83 1.76
C GLY A 39 2.85 2.17 2.18
N PRO A 40 3.53 2.22 3.34
CA PRO A 40 4.17 3.42 3.85
C PRO A 40 5.60 3.57 3.31
N GLY A 41 6.14 4.79 3.43
CA GLY A 41 7.52 5.10 3.08
C GLY A 41 7.78 5.23 1.59
N GLU A 42 9.05 5.44 1.27
CA GLU A 42 9.52 5.61 -0.11
C GLU A 42 10.45 4.47 -0.47
N ALA A 43 10.17 3.79 -1.59
CA ALA A 43 10.95 2.61 -2.01
C ALA A 43 12.44 2.91 -2.24
N VAL A 44 12.80 4.17 -2.52
CA VAL A 44 14.21 4.60 -2.66
C VAL A 44 15.01 4.49 -1.36
N GLN A 45 14.34 4.45 -0.20
CA GLN A 45 15.00 4.29 1.10
C GLN A 45 15.28 2.82 1.43
N ALA A 46 14.67 1.87 0.71
CA ALA A 46 14.87 0.45 0.93
C ALA A 46 16.28 0.01 0.52
N HIS A 47 16.85 -0.95 1.25
CA HIS A 47 18.18 -1.52 1.00
C HIS A 47 19.35 -0.53 1.16
N GLY A 48 19.14 0.57 1.89
CA GLY A 48 20.18 1.51 2.29
C GLY A 48 20.59 1.35 3.76
N PRO A 49 21.76 1.88 4.18
CA PRO A 49 22.21 1.82 5.57
C PRO A 49 21.28 2.56 6.55
N ASP A 50 20.59 3.61 6.07
CA ASP A 50 19.63 4.41 6.84
C ASP A 50 18.17 4.11 6.46
N GLU A 51 17.87 2.84 6.14
CA GLU A 51 16.51 2.41 5.82
C GLU A 51 15.54 2.75 6.97
N HIS A 52 14.48 3.49 6.64
CA HIS A 52 13.51 3.95 7.63
C HIS A 52 12.13 4.17 7.00
N VAL A 53 11.13 4.27 7.86
CA VAL A 53 9.75 4.59 7.49
C VAL A 53 9.10 5.50 8.55
N PRO A 54 8.33 6.54 8.15
CA PRO A 54 7.61 7.37 9.11
C PRO A 54 6.53 6.57 9.86
N LEU A 55 6.57 6.56 11.19
CA LEU A 55 5.60 5.82 12.02
C LEU A 55 4.15 6.23 11.75
N GLN A 56 3.89 7.51 11.48
CA GLN A 56 2.54 7.97 11.14
C GLN A 56 2.02 7.34 9.84
N GLN A 57 2.89 7.16 8.84
CA GLN A 57 2.50 6.47 7.61
C GLN A 57 2.20 4.99 7.87
N VAL A 58 2.98 4.31 8.72
CA VAL A 58 2.70 2.93 9.13
C VAL A 58 1.32 2.81 9.79
N LEU A 59 1.00 3.71 10.74
CA LEU A 59 -0.29 3.74 11.42
C LEU A 59 -1.44 4.00 10.44
N THR A 60 -1.27 4.94 9.50
CA THR A 60 -2.27 5.22 8.46
C THR A 60 -2.47 4.04 7.52
N THR A 61 -1.39 3.40 7.06
CA THR A 61 -1.47 2.19 6.22
C THR A 61 -2.19 1.07 6.96
N ALA A 62 -1.84 0.79 8.21
CA ALA A 62 -2.45 -0.28 9.00
C ALA A 62 -3.96 -0.07 9.16
N ARG A 63 -4.39 1.14 9.51
CA ARG A 63 -5.82 1.49 9.61
C ARG A 63 -6.53 1.40 8.26
N THR A 64 -5.89 1.87 7.19
CA THR A 64 -6.42 1.80 5.82
C THR A 64 -6.66 0.36 5.40
N LEU A 65 -5.68 -0.53 5.63
CA LEU A 65 -5.80 -1.94 5.27
C LEU A 65 -6.84 -2.67 6.13
N ALA A 66 -6.92 -2.36 7.43
CA ALA A 66 -7.95 -2.93 8.30
C ALA A 66 -9.36 -2.53 7.86
N LEU A 67 -9.59 -1.24 7.57
CA LEU A 67 -10.87 -0.76 7.06
C LEU A 67 -11.20 -1.36 5.69
N LEU A 68 -10.21 -1.41 4.78
CA LEU A 68 -10.40 -2.03 3.46
C LEU A 68 -10.76 -3.52 3.57
N ALA A 69 -10.17 -4.25 4.51
CA ALA A 69 -10.51 -5.65 4.76
C ALA A 69 -11.94 -5.79 5.28
N VAL A 70 -12.39 -4.91 6.17
CA VAL A 70 -13.79 -4.88 6.63
C VAL A 70 -14.73 -4.55 5.45
N ASP A 71 -14.41 -3.55 4.63
CA ASP A 71 -15.24 -3.16 3.49
C ASP A 71 -15.38 -4.28 2.44
N LEU A 72 -14.32 -5.07 2.22
CA LEU A 72 -14.29 -6.12 1.19
C LEU A 72 -14.75 -7.48 1.69
N CYS A 73 -14.51 -7.80 2.97
CA CYS A 73 -14.69 -9.15 3.50
C CYS A 73 -15.66 -9.23 4.69
N GLY A 74 -16.13 -8.09 5.22
CA GLY A 74 -16.86 -7.99 6.49
C GLY A 74 -18.32 -8.46 6.49
N GLY A 75 -18.93 -8.63 5.32
CA GLY A 75 -20.34 -9.03 5.18
C GLY A 75 -21.34 -7.90 5.37
#